data_AF-A0A2V8PYV7-F1
#
_entry.id   AF-A0A2V8PYV7-F1
#
_cell.length_a   1.000
_cell.length_b   1.000
_cell.length_c   1.000
_cell.angle_alpha   90.00
_cell.angle_beta   90.00
_cell.angle_gamma   90.00
#
_symmetry.space_group_name_H-M   'P 1'
#
loop_
_entity.id
_entity.type
_entity.pdbx_description
1 polymer ?
#
loop_
_entity_poly.entity_id
_entity_poly.type
_entity_poly.pdbx_seq_one_letter_code
_entity_poly.pdbx_strand_id
1 'polypeptide(L)'
;TGDVKRDIQRDQPMDIEDVCQDVKDGKFSLTLRVADQSFECPLTITYDRDKRRYRILSDSDVDPEELKYVHLDQVFHTKSGLPHEGVLTFLNRTQSFRVLPQSDNVIYVHGEFYRPVIKIGKKFDRETFQVGKTLLTFGSLHSGGNKPGFEKGRNCLPSGEGWERSSLFDLIDKLGAGDKELSQEMGDPDILVCDDMETEMSDFILADSKRKLVAFIHAKASDKPRLYSASAITEVCGQAMKNIHYLSMFNEEEPTDSLKKWARPWRAPRVEGTVKQRIRLPKGGEPAKVWKDIESIIRDPLARREVWLFLGQVLSKKSLEKELARATDEAVQTAILLHGTMASIASIDAKMRVFCCE
;
A
#
# COMPACT_ATOMS: atom_id res chain seq x y z
N THR A 1 -46.84 -9.14 -30.75
CA THR A 1 -45.41 -9.47 -30.70
C THR A 1 -44.64 -8.24 -31.10
N GLY A 2 -44.37 -7.35 -30.13
CA GLY A 2 -43.52 -6.18 -30.35
C GLY A 2 -42.11 -6.56 -29.95
N ASP A 3 -41.15 -6.45 -30.88
CA ASP A 3 -39.73 -6.47 -30.56
C ASP A 3 -39.45 -5.33 -29.57
N VAL A 4 -39.27 -5.67 -28.29
CA VAL A 4 -38.72 -4.72 -27.32
C VAL A 4 -37.27 -4.49 -27.75
N LYS A 5 -36.98 -3.34 -28.36
CA LYS A 5 -35.61 -2.95 -28.68
C LYS A 5 -34.83 -2.80 -27.38
N ARG A 6 -34.01 -3.81 -27.05
CA ARG A 6 -33.15 -3.83 -25.87
C ARG A 6 -31.80 -3.15 -26.15
N ASP A 7 -31.82 -2.02 -26.86
CA ASP A 7 -30.58 -1.31 -27.20
C ASP A 7 -30.14 -0.42 -26.02
N ILE A 8 -28.92 -0.60 -25.51
CA ILE A 8 -28.30 0.42 -24.65
C ILE A 8 -27.83 1.57 -25.56
N GLN A 9 -28.36 2.77 -25.34
CA GLN A 9 -27.83 3.95 -26.02
C GLN A 9 -26.39 4.20 -25.57
N ARG A 10 -25.55 4.65 -26.51
CA ARG A 10 -24.20 5.10 -26.19
C ARG A 10 -24.29 6.13 -25.05
N ASP A 11 -23.42 5.97 -24.05
CA ASP A 11 -23.34 6.82 -22.85
C ASP A 11 -24.49 6.68 -21.83
N GLN A 12 -25.40 5.70 -21.99
CA GLN A 12 -26.28 5.27 -20.89
C GLN A 12 -25.60 4.20 -20.02
N PRO A 13 -25.59 4.37 -18.69
CA PRO A 13 -25.02 3.37 -17.79
C PRO A 13 -25.88 2.10 -17.78
N MET A 14 -25.21 0.94 -17.75
CA MET A 14 -25.84 -0.34 -17.44
C MET A 14 -25.88 -0.52 -15.93
N ASP A 15 -27.08 -0.61 -15.35
CA ASP A 15 -27.27 -0.84 -13.93
C ASP A 15 -27.41 -2.35 -13.65
N ILE A 16 -26.55 -2.89 -12.80
CA ILE A 16 -26.66 -4.25 -12.27
C ILE A 16 -27.16 -4.13 -10.83
N GLU A 17 -28.36 -4.62 -10.55
CA GLU A 17 -28.96 -4.51 -9.21
C GLU A 17 -28.27 -5.44 -8.21
N ASP A 18 -27.86 -6.60 -8.71
CA ASP A 18 -27.42 -7.75 -7.93
C ASP A 18 -25.93 -8.05 -8.09
N VAL A 19 -25.08 -7.13 -7.64
CA VAL A 19 -23.61 -7.22 -7.77
C VAL A 19 -22.95 -8.35 -6.96
N CYS A 20 -23.71 -9.06 -6.12
CA CYS A 20 -23.25 -10.21 -5.33
C CYS A 20 -24.33 -11.31 -5.35
N GLN A 21 -23.95 -12.51 -5.76
CA GLN A 21 -24.87 -13.64 -5.95
C GLN A 21 -24.27 -14.94 -5.43
N ASP A 22 -25.12 -15.77 -4.83
CA ASP A 22 -24.76 -17.14 -4.47
C ASP A 22 -24.72 -18.01 -5.74
N VAL A 23 -23.65 -18.79 -5.87
CA VAL A 23 -23.49 -19.74 -6.97
C VAL A 23 -23.87 -21.14 -6.49
N LYS A 24 -24.84 -21.78 -7.16
CA LYS A 24 -25.24 -23.17 -6.89
C LYS A 24 -24.97 -24.00 -8.14
N ASP A 25 -24.18 -25.07 -7.99
CA ASP A 25 -23.78 -25.96 -9.09
C ASP A 25 -23.22 -25.21 -10.31
N GLY A 26 -22.46 -24.13 -10.04
CA GLY A 26 -21.90 -23.26 -11.08
C GLY A 26 -22.89 -22.29 -11.70
N LYS A 27 -24.16 -22.25 -11.29
CA LYS A 27 -25.20 -21.38 -11.85
C LYS A 27 -25.56 -20.22 -10.92
N PHE A 28 -25.88 -19.09 -11.51
CA PHE A 28 -26.38 -17.87 -10.86
C PHE A 28 -27.10 -16.98 -11.88
N SER A 29 -27.87 -15.99 -11.43
CA SER A 29 -28.52 -15.01 -12.30
C SER A 29 -28.04 -13.60 -11.97
N LEU A 30 -27.93 -12.73 -12.98
CA LEU A 30 -27.78 -11.29 -12.77
C LEU A 30 -29.07 -10.56 -13.14
N THR A 31 -29.50 -9.65 -12.28
CA THR A 31 -30.60 -8.73 -12.58
C THR A 31 -30.04 -7.42 -13.14
N LEU A 32 -30.44 -7.09 -14.36
CA LEU A 32 -29.99 -5.91 -15.09
C LEU A 32 -31.15 -4.95 -15.27
N ARG A 33 -30.93 -3.67 -15.00
CA ARG A 33 -31.92 -2.63 -15.23
C ARG A 33 -31.54 -1.77 -16.43
N VAL A 34 -32.49 -1.58 -17.33
CA VAL A 34 -32.34 -0.77 -18.55
C VAL A 34 -33.58 0.11 -18.65
N ALA A 35 -33.38 1.42 -18.53
CA ALA A 35 -34.49 2.37 -18.33
C ALA A 35 -35.37 1.91 -17.15
N ASP A 36 -36.67 1.70 -17.38
CA ASP A 36 -37.65 1.31 -16.35
C ASP A 36 -37.95 -0.20 -16.34
N GLN A 37 -37.09 -1.03 -16.96
CA GLN A 37 -37.29 -2.49 -17.05
C GLN A 37 -36.12 -3.26 -16.47
N SER A 38 -36.44 -4.32 -15.71
CA SER A 38 -35.46 -5.27 -15.16
C SER A 38 -35.50 -6.60 -15.92
N PHE A 39 -34.31 -7.15 -16.19
CA PHE A 39 -34.11 -8.37 -16.96
C PHE A 39 -33.23 -9.33 -16.15
N GLU A 40 -33.68 -10.56 -16.00
CA GLU A 40 -32.90 -11.62 -15.37
C GLU A 40 -32.05 -12.34 -16.45
N CYS A 41 -30.75 -12.41 -16.22
CA CYS A 41 -29.79 -13.05 -17.10
C CYS A 41 -29.18 -14.27 -16.40
N PRO A 42 -29.59 -15.50 -16.77
CA PRO A 42 -29.02 -16.71 -16.20
C PRO A 42 -27.61 -16.95 -16.77
N LEU A 43 -26.67 -17.22 -15.86
CA LEU A 43 -25.26 -17.37 -16.15
C LEU A 43 -24.71 -18.64 -15.48
N THR A 44 -23.65 -19.17 -16.07
CA THR A 44 -22.85 -20.24 -15.49
C THR A 44 -21.42 -19.75 -15.28
N ILE A 45 -20.80 -20.11 -14.16
CA ILE A 45 -19.39 -19.90 -13.87
C ILE A 45 -18.66 -21.25 -13.82
N THR A 46 -17.54 -21.34 -14.53
CA THR A 46 -16.68 -22.53 -14.59
C THR A 46 -15.23 -22.16 -14.38
N TYR A 47 -14.42 -23.07 -13.84
CA TYR A 47 -12.99 -22.86 -13.70
C TYR A 47 -12.22 -23.62 -14.79
N ASP A 48 -11.55 -22.87 -15.67
CA ASP A 48 -10.66 -23.41 -16.69
C ASP A 48 -9.32 -23.79 -16.04
N ARG A 49 -9.07 -25.10 -15.90
CA ARG A 49 -7.87 -25.61 -15.22
C ARG A 49 -6.58 -25.33 -15.98
N ASP A 50 -6.63 -25.33 -17.31
CA ASP A 50 -5.45 -25.12 -18.16
C ASP A 50 -5.03 -23.66 -18.14
N LYS A 51 -6.02 -22.74 -18.21
CA LYS A 51 -5.78 -21.30 -18.14
C LYS A 51 -5.70 -20.77 -16.71
N ARG A 52 -6.01 -21.61 -15.72
CA ARG A 52 -6.09 -21.28 -14.29
C ARG A 52 -6.97 -20.07 -13.99
N ARG A 53 -8.11 -19.96 -14.67
CA ARG A 53 -9.02 -18.80 -14.54
C ARG A 53 -10.48 -19.21 -14.53
N TYR A 54 -11.30 -18.44 -13.81
CA TYR A 54 -12.76 -18.55 -13.93
C TYR A 54 -13.27 -17.94 -15.24
N ARG A 55 -14.37 -18.51 -15.75
CA ARG A 55 -15.11 -18.05 -16.91
C ARG A 55 -16.59 -18.00 -16.59
N ILE A 56 -17.23 -16.87 -16.87
CA ILE A 56 -18.67 -16.68 -16.85
C ILE A 56 -19.20 -16.87 -18.27
N LEU A 57 -20.25 -17.67 -18.41
CA LEU A 57 -20.89 -18.04 -19.67
C LEU A 57 -22.39 -17.77 -19.56
N SER A 58 -23.06 -17.47 -20.67
CA SER A 58 -24.52 -17.43 -20.71
C SER A 58 -25.07 -18.86 -20.62
N ASP A 59 -26.15 -19.07 -19.85
CA ASP A 59 -26.85 -20.36 -19.80
C ASP A 59 -27.81 -20.46 -21.00
N SER A 60 -27.25 -20.58 -22.22
CA SER A 60 -28.03 -20.62 -23.47
C SER A 60 -28.45 -22.02 -23.92
N ASP A 61 -28.46 -23.01 -23.01
CA ASP A 61 -28.98 -24.37 -23.26
C ASP A 61 -30.40 -24.57 -22.69
N VAL A 62 -31.08 -23.50 -22.29
CA VAL A 62 -32.47 -23.54 -21.82
C VAL A 62 -33.42 -23.09 -22.94
N ASP A 63 -34.41 -23.93 -23.19
CA ASP A 63 -35.46 -23.93 -24.23
C ASP A 63 -35.88 -22.55 -24.80
N PRO A 64 -35.80 -22.34 -26.14
CA PRO A 64 -36.17 -21.08 -26.80
C PRO A 64 -37.66 -20.69 -26.73
N GLU A 65 -38.54 -21.50 -26.13
CA GLU A 65 -39.96 -21.13 -25.97
C GLU A 65 -40.26 -20.20 -24.77
N GLU A 66 -39.33 -20.01 -23.83
CA GLU A 66 -39.49 -19.02 -22.75
C GLU A 66 -38.77 -17.69 -23.07
N LEU A 67 -39.55 -16.72 -23.57
CA LEU A 67 -39.19 -15.31 -23.83
C LEU A 67 -38.63 -14.50 -22.62
N LYS A 68 -38.32 -15.14 -21.50
CA LYS A 68 -37.78 -14.50 -20.28
C LYS A 68 -36.26 -14.44 -20.22
N TYR A 69 -35.54 -15.36 -20.86
CA TYR A 69 -34.08 -15.44 -20.71
C TYR A 69 -33.34 -14.68 -21.81
N VAL A 70 -32.27 -14.00 -21.41
CA VAL A 70 -31.63 -12.92 -22.17
C VAL A 70 -30.14 -13.21 -22.23
N HIS A 71 -29.60 -13.46 -23.43
CA HIS A 71 -28.15 -13.68 -23.59
C HIS A 71 -27.42 -12.35 -23.42
N LEU A 72 -26.62 -12.20 -22.37
CA LEU A 72 -26.02 -10.92 -21.96
C LEU A 72 -25.30 -10.20 -23.11
N ASP A 73 -24.46 -10.93 -23.87
CA ASP A 73 -23.71 -10.38 -24.99
C ASP A 73 -24.56 -10.09 -26.25
N GLN A 74 -25.73 -10.73 -26.41
CA GLN A 74 -26.61 -10.47 -27.56
C GLN A 74 -27.54 -9.28 -27.30
N VAL A 75 -27.87 -9.07 -26.04
CA VAL A 75 -28.86 -8.07 -25.64
C VAL A 75 -28.23 -6.71 -25.45
N PHE A 76 -26.98 -6.66 -25.03
CA PHE A 76 -26.30 -5.41 -24.75
C PHE A 76 -25.15 -5.17 -25.75
N HIS A 77 -25.45 -4.34 -26.75
CA HIS A 77 -24.49 -3.90 -27.76
C HIS A 77 -24.58 -2.39 -27.93
N THR A 78 -23.46 -1.73 -28.24
CA THR A 78 -23.48 -0.28 -28.51
C THR A 78 -23.88 -0.02 -29.97
N LYS A 79 -24.70 1.01 -30.22
CA LYS A 79 -25.17 1.39 -31.58
C LYS A 79 -24.09 1.88 -32.55
N SER A 80 -22.81 1.91 -32.16
CA SER A 80 -21.79 2.72 -32.84
C SER A 80 -21.07 2.09 -34.04
N GLY A 81 -21.56 0.96 -34.57
CA GLY A 81 -21.08 0.40 -35.86
C GLY A 81 -19.64 -0.13 -35.88
N LEU A 82 -18.90 -0.05 -34.76
CA LEU A 82 -17.63 -0.74 -34.55
C LEU A 82 -17.89 -2.08 -33.86
N PRO A 83 -17.09 -3.13 -34.14
CA PRO A 83 -17.19 -4.40 -33.41
C PRO A 83 -16.74 -4.17 -31.97
N HIS A 84 -17.69 -3.99 -31.06
CA HIS A 84 -17.41 -3.87 -29.64
C HIS A 84 -17.37 -5.26 -29.00
N GLU A 85 -16.41 -5.43 -28.08
CA GLU A 85 -16.28 -6.64 -27.26
C GLU A 85 -17.53 -6.79 -26.36
N GLY A 86 -18.12 -8.00 -26.32
CA GLY A 86 -19.26 -8.30 -25.44
C GLY A 86 -18.91 -8.21 -23.95
N VAL A 87 -19.89 -7.94 -23.10
CA VAL A 87 -19.70 -7.78 -21.64
C VAL A 87 -19.07 -9.02 -21.01
N LEU A 88 -19.55 -10.23 -21.33
CA LEU A 88 -18.96 -11.47 -20.81
C LEU A 88 -17.53 -11.65 -21.34
N THR A 89 -17.29 -11.29 -22.60
CA THR A 89 -15.94 -11.35 -23.18
C THR A 89 -14.98 -10.43 -22.43
N PHE A 90 -15.41 -9.19 -22.17
CA PHE A 90 -14.66 -8.23 -21.35
C PHE A 90 -14.41 -8.77 -19.94
N LEU A 91 -15.45 -9.15 -19.20
CA LEU A 91 -15.35 -9.66 -17.82
C LEU A 91 -14.39 -10.86 -17.73
N ASN A 92 -14.48 -11.79 -18.67
CA ASN A 92 -13.61 -12.97 -18.73
C ASN A 92 -12.16 -12.62 -19.11
N ARG A 93 -11.95 -11.66 -20.00
CA ARG A 93 -10.60 -11.24 -20.40
C ARG A 93 -9.89 -10.48 -19.28
N THR A 94 -10.58 -9.53 -18.66
CA THR A 94 -10.03 -8.67 -17.60
C THR A 94 -10.12 -9.27 -16.22
N GLN A 95 -10.91 -10.35 -16.05
CA GLN A 95 -11.20 -10.96 -14.74
C GLN A 95 -11.78 -9.90 -13.77
N SER A 96 -12.65 -9.04 -14.28
CA SER A 96 -13.30 -7.95 -13.56
C SER A 96 -14.47 -8.43 -12.70
N PHE A 97 -14.27 -9.52 -11.96
CA PHE A 97 -15.21 -10.08 -10.99
C PHE A 97 -14.44 -10.77 -9.86
N ARG A 98 -15.13 -11.09 -8.78
CA ARG A 98 -14.56 -11.80 -7.62
C ARG A 98 -15.34 -13.09 -7.38
N VAL A 99 -14.64 -14.16 -7.02
CA VAL A 99 -15.27 -15.41 -6.58
C VAL A 99 -14.85 -15.67 -5.14
N LEU A 100 -15.82 -16.00 -4.29
CA LEU A 100 -15.61 -16.47 -2.92
C LEU A 100 -15.88 -17.99 -2.93
N PRO A 101 -14.86 -18.84 -3.13
CA PRO A 101 -15.05 -20.28 -3.15
C PRO A 101 -15.43 -20.78 -1.75
N GLN A 102 -16.11 -21.94 -1.69
CA GLN A 102 -16.41 -22.60 -0.41
C GLN A 102 -15.15 -22.99 0.39
N SER A 103 -13.98 -23.06 -0.26
CA SER A 103 -12.73 -23.34 0.43
C SER A 103 -12.38 -22.21 1.40
N ASP A 104 -12.15 -22.57 2.66
CA ASP A 104 -11.84 -21.63 3.73
C ASP A 104 -10.70 -20.68 3.35
N ASN A 105 -10.93 -19.39 3.64
CA ASN A 105 -9.93 -18.34 3.60
C ASN A 105 -9.33 -18.07 2.21
N VAL A 106 -10.03 -18.42 1.13
CA VAL A 106 -9.56 -18.15 -0.24
C VAL A 106 -10.53 -17.19 -0.91
N ILE A 107 -9.98 -16.22 -1.65
CA ILE A 107 -10.72 -15.35 -2.55
C ILE A 107 -10.05 -15.37 -3.92
N TYR A 108 -10.83 -15.36 -4.99
CA TYR A 108 -10.33 -15.21 -6.35
C TYR A 108 -10.59 -13.78 -6.83
N VAL A 109 -9.54 -13.08 -7.26
CA VAL A 109 -9.60 -11.69 -7.74
C VAL A 109 -8.63 -11.52 -8.90
N HIS A 110 -8.99 -10.80 -9.96
CA HIS A 110 -8.08 -10.45 -11.07
C HIS A 110 -7.31 -11.61 -11.71
N GLY A 111 -7.89 -12.82 -11.72
CA GLY A 111 -7.25 -13.99 -12.31
C GLY A 111 -6.46 -14.89 -11.34
N GLU A 112 -6.37 -14.52 -10.06
CA GLU A 112 -5.52 -15.20 -9.08
C GLU A 112 -6.28 -15.57 -7.80
N PHE A 113 -5.85 -16.64 -7.14
CA PHE A 113 -6.33 -17.02 -5.81
C PHE A 113 -5.46 -16.40 -4.73
N TYR A 114 -6.09 -15.70 -3.81
CA TYR A 114 -5.48 -15.11 -2.63
C TYR A 114 -5.97 -15.83 -1.38
N ARG A 115 -5.07 -16.06 -0.44
CA ARG A 115 -5.41 -16.48 0.93
C ARG A 115 -5.04 -15.34 1.89
N PRO A 116 -5.94 -14.37 2.13
CA PRO A 116 -5.64 -13.16 2.89
C PRO A 116 -5.63 -13.40 4.41
N VAL A 117 -5.15 -14.56 4.87
CA VAL A 117 -5.12 -14.91 6.29
C VAL A 117 -3.68 -14.98 6.77
N ILE A 118 -3.38 -14.13 7.75
CA ILE A 118 -2.18 -14.25 8.56
C ILE A 118 -2.37 -15.49 9.43
N LYS A 119 -1.57 -16.53 9.18
CA LYS A 119 -1.57 -17.72 10.04
C LYS A 119 -1.04 -17.33 11.42
N ILE A 120 -1.72 -17.76 12.49
CA ILE A 120 -1.35 -17.43 13.88
C ILE A 120 -1.40 -18.69 14.76
N GLY A 121 -0.92 -18.59 16.00
CA GLY A 121 -0.96 -19.68 16.96
C GLY A 121 -0.15 -20.89 16.48
N LYS A 122 -0.70 -22.10 16.67
CA LYS A 122 -0.08 -23.36 16.20
C LYS A 122 0.12 -23.44 14.68
N LYS A 123 -0.58 -22.61 13.89
CA LYS A 123 -0.45 -22.57 12.42
C LYS A 123 0.55 -21.51 11.96
N PHE A 124 1.07 -20.68 12.87
CA PHE A 124 2.06 -19.67 12.54
C PHE A 124 3.33 -20.33 11.99
N ASP A 125 3.82 -19.78 10.90
CA ASP A 125 5.02 -20.25 10.21
C ASP A 125 5.77 -19.03 9.68
N ARG A 126 7.01 -18.88 10.14
CA ARG A 126 7.88 -17.74 9.84
C ARG A 126 8.22 -17.65 8.35
N GLU A 127 8.39 -18.79 7.68
CA GLU A 127 8.78 -18.85 6.28
C GLU A 127 7.65 -18.36 5.34
N THR A 128 6.40 -18.59 5.75
CA THR A 128 5.21 -18.17 5.01
C THR A 128 4.59 -16.86 5.51
N PHE A 129 5.12 -16.26 6.58
CA PHE A 129 4.65 -14.99 7.13
C PHE A 129 5.13 -13.80 6.27
N GLN A 130 4.28 -13.36 5.34
CA GLN A 130 4.64 -12.34 4.34
C GLN A 130 5.02 -10.98 4.95
N VAL A 131 4.32 -10.53 6.00
CA VAL A 131 4.69 -9.30 6.72
C VAL A 131 6.09 -9.42 7.31
N GLY A 132 6.48 -10.59 7.81
CA GLY A 132 7.82 -10.85 8.33
C GLY A 132 8.94 -10.64 7.31
N LYS A 133 8.63 -10.74 6.00
CA LYS A 133 9.60 -10.52 4.90
C LYS A 133 9.86 -9.04 4.62
N THR A 134 9.01 -8.13 5.09
CA THR A 134 9.26 -6.68 5.00
C THR A 134 10.03 -6.15 6.20
N LEU A 135 10.17 -6.96 7.26
CA LEU A 135 10.91 -6.63 8.49
C LEU A 135 12.41 -6.88 8.30
N LEU A 136 13.16 -5.78 8.27
CA LEU A 136 14.61 -5.71 8.21
C LEU A 136 15.14 -5.32 9.58
N THR A 137 16.02 -6.15 10.12
CA THR A 137 16.46 -6.04 11.50
C THR A 137 17.84 -5.40 11.56
N PHE A 138 18.02 -4.42 12.45
CA PHE A 138 19.29 -3.73 12.62
C PHE A 138 19.64 -3.58 14.09
N GLY A 139 20.89 -3.90 14.43
CA GLY A 139 21.38 -3.81 15.80
C GLY A 139 21.35 -2.38 16.34
N SER A 140 21.51 -1.36 15.49
CA SER A 140 21.40 0.07 15.86
C SER A 140 20.02 0.49 16.36
N LEU A 141 18.95 -0.23 16.01
CA LEU A 141 17.58 0.10 16.42
C LEU A 141 17.19 -0.47 17.79
N HIS A 142 18.02 -1.35 18.35
CA HIS A 142 17.83 -1.95 19.66
C HIS A 142 18.61 -1.20 20.74
N SER A 143 17.98 -0.81 21.85
CA SER A 143 18.68 -0.13 22.96
C SER A 143 19.50 -1.06 23.83
N GLY A 144 20.72 -1.34 23.37
CA GLY A 144 21.84 -1.72 24.23
C GLY A 144 22.97 -0.72 24.07
N GLY A 145 23.23 0.10 25.10
CA GLY A 145 24.50 0.81 25.29
C GLY A 145 24.80 2.06 24.43
N ASN A 146 23.84 2.99 24.24
CA ASN A 146 23.89 4.24 23.44
C ASN A 146 23.14 4.16 22.09
N LYS A 147 21.86 3.78 22.11
CA LYS A 147 21.02 3.61 20.91
C LYS A 147 19.61 4.20 21.15
N PRO A 148 18.77 4.40 20.11
CA PRO A 148 17.72 5.39 20.17
C PRO A 148 16.59 5.13 21.16
N GLY A 149 16.72 5.72 22.34
CA GLY A 149 15.61 5.90 23.28
C GLY A 149 14.63 6.99 22.86
N PHE A 150 15.01 7.82 21.89
CA PHE A 150 14.21 8.97 21.47
C PHE A 150 14.13 9.04 19.96
N GLU A 151 12.96 9.45 19.47
CA GLU A 151 12.71 9.65 18.06
C GLU A 151 13.55 10.83 17.54
N LYS A 152 13.37 12.01 18.15
CA LYS A 152 14.01 13.29 17.77
C LYS A 152 15.14 13.73 18.71
N GLY A 153 15.33 13.01 19.83
CA GLY A 153 16.18 13.44 20.95
C GLY A 153 15.49 14.48 21.84
N ARG A 154 16.20 14.94 22.88
CA ARG A 154 15.76 16.04 23.76
C ARG A 154 16.37 17.38 23.35
N ASN A 155 17.55 17.34 22.72
CA ASN A 155 18.30 18.51 22.31
C ASN A 155 18.79 18.37 20.86
N CYS A 156 18.73 19.45 20.09
CA CYS A 156 19.52 19.57 18.87
C CYS A 156 21.01 19.74 19.24
N LEU A 157 21.92 19.41 18.32
CA LEU A 157 23.33 19.70 18.52
C LEU A 157 23.55 21.22 18.68
N PRO A 158 24.45 21.68 19.57
CA PRO A 158 24.68 23.11 19.80
C PRO A 158 25.07 23.91 18.55
N SER A 159 25.73 23.27 17.58
CA SER A 159 26.09 23.89 16.29
C SER A 159 24.89 24.12 15.37
N GLY A 160 23.73 23.52 15.68
CA GLY A 160 22.54 23.45 14.85
C GLY A 160 22.70 22.53 13.63
N GLU A 161 23.68 21.63 13.67
CA GLU A 161 24.01 20.75 12.54
C GLU A 161 23.18 19.47 12.48
N GLY A 162 22.42 19.12 13.51
CA GLY A 162 21.62 17.91 13.53
C GLY A 162 20.95 17.66 14.88
N TRP A 163 20.45 16.45 15.05
CA TRP A 163 19.73 15.98 16.23
C TRP A 163 20.68 15.32 17.23
N GLU A 164 20.17 14.99 18.42
CA GLU A 164 20.93 14.28 19.45
C GLU A 164 21.50 12.97 18.90
N ARG A 165 22.78 12.65 19.17
CA ARG A 165 23.47 11.45 18.62
C ARG A 165 22.84 10.10 18.97
N SER A 166 21.98 10.10 19.98
CA SER A 166 21.22 8.95 20.45
C SER A 166 19.78 8.96 19.91
N SER A 167 19.45 9.76 18.90
CA SER A 167 18.11 9.83 18.34
C SER A 167 17.99 9.05 17.04
N LEU A 168 16.77 8.60 16.73
CA LEU A 168 16.48 7.95 15.46
C LEU A 168 16.69 8.91 14.27
N PHE A 169 16.39 10.19 14.48
CA PHE A 169 16.63 11.25 13.50
C PHE A 169 18.13 11.44 13.19
N ASP A 170 19.02 11.35 14.19
CA ASP A 170 20.47 11.41 13.92
C ASP A 170 20.95 10.18 13.14
N LEU A 171 20.44 8.99 13.49
CA LEU A 171 20.76 7.77 12.74
C LEU A 171 20.36 7.87 11.26
N ILE A 172 19.18 8.43 10.97
CA ILE A 172 18.71 8.67 9.60
C ILE A 172 19.53 9.79 8.92
N ASP A 173 19.78 10.92 9.61
CA ASP A 173 20.59 12.04 9.11
C ASP A 173 22.02 11.63 8.74
N LYS A 174 22.57 10.64 9.44
CA LYS A 174 23.89 10.07 9.18
C LYS A 174 23.86 8.82 8.31
N LEU A 175 22.73 8.52 7.67
CA LEU A 175 22.59 7.38 6.76
C LEU A 175 23.06 6.07 7.40
N GLY A 176 22.66 5.84 8.65
CA GLY A 176 23.00 4.63 9.40
C GLY A 176 24.45 4.57 9.92
N ALA A 177 25.23 5.66 9.82
CA ALA A 177 26.65 5.62 10.20
C ALA A 177 26.87 5.04 11.60
N GLY A 178 27.82 4.10 11.70
CA GLY A 178 28.05 3.31 12.90
C GLY A 178 27.37 1.94 12.88
N ASP A 179 26.49 1.68 11.91
CA ASP A 179 25.91 0.37 11.61
C ASP A 179 26.12 0.05 10.13
N LYS A 180 27.05 -0.88 9.85
CA LYS A 180 27.48 -1.20 8.48
C LYS A 180 26.33 -1.73 7.61
N GLU A 181 25.47 -2.57 8.19
CA GLU A 181 24.35 -3.18 7.46
C GLU A 181 23.30 -2.12 7.14
N LEU A 182 22.96 -1.27 8.12
CA LEU A 182 22.02 -0.17 7.90
C LEU A 182 22.56 0.85 6.89
N SER A 183 23.83 1.25 7.00
CA SER A 183 24.45 2.17 6.03
C SER A 183 24.46 1.60 4.62
N GLN A 184 24.70 0.30 4.46
CA GLN A 184 24.66 -0.33 3.15
C GLN A 184 23.23 -0.34 2.57
N GLU A 185 22.22 -0.52 3.40
CA GLU A 185 20.81 -0.45 3.00
C GLU A 185 20.36 0.98 2.63
N MET A 186 20.76 1.97 3.44
CA MET A 186 20.48 3.38 3.17
C MET A 186 21.22 3.88 1.93
N GLY A 187 22.42 3.34 1.64
CA GLY A 187 23.23 3.65 0.46
C GLY A 187 23.83 5.05 0.47
N ASP A 188 24.10 5.59 -0.72
CA ASP A 188 24.71 6.91 -0.93
C ASP A 188 23.75 7.80 -1.77
N PRO A 189 22.63 8.26 -1.16
CA PRO A 189 21.62 9.04 -1.88
C PRO A 189 22.14 10.44 -2.24
N ASP A 190 21.68 10.95 -3.37
CA ASP A 190 21.98 12.33 -3.78
C ASP A 190 21.19 13.35 -2.95
N ILE A 191 20.02 12.93 -2.43
CA ILE A 191 19.08 13.80 -1.73
C ILE A 191 18.63 13.17 -0.41
N LEU A 192 18.67 13.98 0.64
CA LEU A 192 18.07 13.68 1.95
C LEU A 192 17.47 14.97 2.50
N VAL A 193 16.18 14.96 2.82
CA VAL A 193 15.44 16.12 3.33
C VAL A 193 14.69 15.73 4.59
N CYS A 194 14.73 16.55 5.64
CA CYS A 194 13.86 16.44 6.79
C CYS A 194 12.58 17.26 6.55
N ASP A 195 11.50 16.55 6.25
CA ASP A 195 10.17 17.12 6.06
C ASP A 195 9.31 17.09 7.34
N ASP A 196 9.88 16.72 8.49
CA ASP A 196 9.15 16.66 9.76
C ASP A 196 8.49 18.00 10.20
N MET A 197 7.38 17.93 10.94
CA MET A 197 6.51 18.97 11.50
C MET A 197 5.53 19.63 10.52
N GLU A 198 4.44 20.20 11.08
CA GLU A 198 3.38 20.94 10.36
C GLU A 198 2.62 20.03 9.36
N THR A 199 2.39 20.52 8.14
CA THR A 199 1.96 19.70 7.00
C THR A 199 3.21 19.06 6.41
N GLU A 200 3.34 17.74 6.57
CA GLU A 200 4.50 16.96 6.13
C GLU A 200 4.06 15.77 5.30
N MET A 201 4.87 15.39 4.31
CA MET A 201 4.72 14.15 3.57
C MET A 201 5.25 12.97 4.37
N SER A 202 6.39 13.17 5.06
CA SER A 202 7.08 12.19 5.90
C SER A 202 8.09 12.89 6.82
N ASP A 203 8.72 12.17 7.75
CA ASP A 203 9.77 12.75 8.59
C ASP A 203 11.02 13.07 7.76
N PHE A 204 11.40 12.14 6.89
CA PHE A 204 12.50 12.31 5.93
C PHE A 204 12.15 11.79 4.54
N ILE A 205 12.67 12.47 3.53
CA ILE A 205 12.63 12.02 2.13
C ILE A 205 14.06 11.71 1.70
N LEU A 206 14.29 10.50 1.24
CA LEU A 206 15.54 10.04 0.64
C LEU A 206 15.32 9.82 -0.84
N ALA A 207 16.22 10.34 -1.68
CA ALA A 207 16.19 10.09 -3.12
C ALA A 207 17.60 9.82 -3.66
N ASP A 208 17.69 8.80 -4.51
CA ASP A 208 18.92 8.27 -5.08
C ASP A 208 18.71 8.06 -6.58
N SER A 209 19.34 8.92 -7.38
CA SER A 209 19.21 8.91 -8.84
C SER A 209 19.90 7.69 -9.46
N LYS A 210 20.98 7.19 -8.87
CA LYS A 210 21.73 6.03 -9.37
C LYS A 210 20.95 4.74 -9.18
N ARG A 211 20.33 4.56 -8.01
CA ARG A 211 19.46 3.41 -7.70
C ARG A 211 18.03 3.59 -8.22
N LYS A 212 17.69 4.78 -8.74
CA LYS A 212 16.33 5.18 -9.12
C LYS A 212 15.35 4.88 -7.99
N LEU A 213 15.62 5.42 -6.80
CA LEU A 213 14.88 5.13 -5.59
C LEU A 213 14.43 6.44 -4.95
N VAL A 214 13.16 6.51 -4.55
CA VAL A 214 12.65 7.50 -3.60
C VAL A 214 12.01 6.77 -2.42
N ALA A 215 12.38 7.16 -1.21
CA ALA A 215 11.83 6.62 0.02
C ALA A 215 11.28 7.75 0.90
N PHE A 216 10.01 7.62 1.29
CA PHE A 216 9.43 8.42 2.39
C PHE A 216 9.64 7.66 3.69
N ILE A 217 10.32 8.27 4.64
CA ILE A 217 10.77 7.65 5.88
C ILE A 217 9.92 8.21 7.03
N HIS A 218 9.29 7.31 7.76
CA HIS A 218 8.53 7.62 8.98
C HIS A 218 9.22 6.97 10.17
N ALA A 219 9.58 7.79 11.15
CA ALA A 219 10.38 7.40 12.30
C ALA A 219 9.49 7.38 13.55
N LYS A 220 9.54 6.26 14.29
CA LYS A 220 8.88 6.13 15.58
C LYS A 220 9.81 5.42 16.55
N ALA A 221 10.01 6.01 17.72
CA ALA A 221 10.81 5.38 18.77
C ALA A 221 10.16 5.45 20.14
N SER A 222 10.57 4.55 21.04
CA SER A 222 10.13 4.56 22.44
C SER A 222 11.33 4.50 23.39
N ASP A 223 11.28 5.29 24.46
CA ASP A 223 12.29 5.31 25.52
C ASP A 223 12.20 4.07 26.43
N LYS A 224 11.02 3.45 26.47
CA LYS A 224 10.77 2.16 27.10
C LYS A 224 10.50 1.13 26.00
N PRO A 225 11.20 -0.01 25.96
CA PRO A 225 10.96 -1.03 24.94
C PRO A 225 9.49 -1.46 24.88
N ARG A 226 8.86 -1.30 23.71
CA ARG A 226 7.49 -1.78 23.44
C ARG A 226 7.51 -2.59 22.14
N LEU A 227 8.10 -3.77 22.20
CA LEU A 227 8.62 -4.54 21.07
C LEU A 227 7.60 -5.10 20.05
N TYR A 228 6.32 -4.81 20.17
CA TYR A 228 5.25 -5.19 19.23
C TYR A 228 4.01 -4.31 19.47
N SER A 229 4.20 -3.02 19.72
CA SER A 229 3.11 -2.16 20.23
C SER A 229 2.09 -1.78 19.17
N ALA A 230 0.88 -2.34 19.24
CA ALA A 230 -0.17 -2.05 18.26
C ALA A 230 -0.53 -0.55 18.21
N SER A 231 -0.52 0.13 19.35
CA SER A 231 -0.81 1.58 19.43
C SER A 231 0.22 2.44 18.69
N ALA A 232 1.52 2.21 18.94
CA ALA A 232 2.59 2.95 18.28
C ALA A 232 2.66 2.62 16.77
N ILE A 233 2.39 1.35 16.41
CA ILE A 233 2.29 0.92 15.02
C ILE A 233 1.10 1.59 14.32
N THR A 234 -0.06 1.71 14.99
CA THR A 234 -1.23 2.41 14.43
C THR A 234 -0.89 3.87 14.08
N GLU A 235 -0.21 4.58 14.98
CA GLU A 235 0.17 5.98 14.79
C GLU A 235 1.09 6.16 13.58
N VAL A 236 2.19 5.41 13.52
CA VAL A 236 3.17 5.52 12.42
C VAL A 236 2.60 5.02 11.10
N CYS A 237 1.78 3.96 11.11
CA CYS A 237 1.07 3.51 9.91
C CYS A 237 0.09 4.57 9.40
N GLY A 238 -0.63 5.25 10.29
CA GLY A 238 -1.52 6.35 9.94
C GLY A 238 -0.77 7.52 9.29
N GLN A 239 0.36 7.93 9.86
CA GLN A 239 1.23 8.95 9.28
C GLN A 239 1.76 8.52 7.92
N ALA A 240 2.24 7.27 7.83
CA ALA A 240 2.78 6.69 6.61
C ALA A 240 1.77 6.57 5.48
N MET A 241 0.46 6.55 5.76
CA MET A 241 -0.59 6.51 4.73
C MET A 241 -1.13 7.90 4.36
N LYS A 242 -1.05 8.89 5.26
CA LYS A 242 -1.75 10.18 5.13
C LYS A 242 -1.43 10.91 3.82
N ASN A 243 -0.15 10.91 3.42
CA ASN A 243 0.36 11.70 2.30
C ASN A 243 1.10 10.85 1.25
N ILE A 244 0.76 9.56 1.15
CA ILE A 244 1.40 8.65 0.18
C ILE A 244 1.14 9.03 -1.28
N HIS A 245 0.08 9.79 -1.56
CA HIS A 245 -0.25 10.20 -2.91
C HIS A 245 0.90 10.99 -3.57
N TYR A 246 1.73 11.72 -2.82
CA TYR A 246 2.92 12.39 -3.37
C TYR A 246 3.98 11.42 -3.94
N LEU A 247 3.97 10.14 -3.55
CA LEU A 247 4.80 9.10 -4.16
C LEU A 247 4.20 8.50 -5.44
N SER A 248 2.94 8.82 -5.77
CA SER A 248 2.32 8.32 -7.00
C SER A 248 2.97 8.96 -8.23
N MET A 249 3.31 8.13 -9.23
CA MET A 249 3.84 8.61 -10.51
C MET A 249 2.89 9.55 -11.26
N PHE A 250 1.59 9.45 -10.97
CA PHE A 250 0.53 10.24 -11.58
C PHE A 250 0.10 11.43 -10.72
N ASN A 251 0.79 11.68 -9.60
CA ASN A 251 0.51 12.86 -8.80
C ASN A 251 0.86 14.13 -9.59
N GLU A 252 -0.03 15.12 -9.58
CA GLU A 252 0.19 16.44 -10.19
C GLU A 252 0.37 17.52 -9.12
N GLU A 253 0.16 17.19 -7.85
CA GLU A 253 0.23 18.14 -6.75
C GLU A 253 1.67 18.39 -6.30
N GLU A 254 2.07 19.66 -6.22
CA GLU A 254 3.31 20.07 -5.60
C GLU A 254 3.11 20.31 -4.09
N PRO A 255 4.01 19.82 -3.21
CA PRO A 255 3.88 19.96 -1.76
C PRO A 255 4.34 21.36 -1.31
N THR A 256 3.62 22.40 -1.73
CA THR A 256 4.03 23.81 -1.58
C THR A 256 4.33 24.22 -0.13
N ASP A 257 3.62 23.66 0.86
CA ASP A 257 3.87 23.95 2.27
C ASP A 257 5.15 23.27 2.78
N SER A 258 5.45 22.04 2.35
CA SER A 258 6.75 21.40 2.59
C SER A 258 7.89 22.21 1.97
N LEU A 259 7.75 22.71 0.74
CA LEU A 259 8.79 23.53 0.10
C LEU A 259 9.12 24.81 0.89
N LYS A 260 8.10 25.54 1.35
CA LYS A 260 8.28 26.72 2.22
C LYS A 260 8.96 26.35 3.53
N LYS A 261 8.66 25.16 4.06
CA LYS A 261 9.23 24.65 5.31
C LYS A 261 10.69 24.26 5.13
N TRP A 262 11.09 23.66 4.02
CA TRP A 262 12.48 23.24 3.76
C TRP A 262 13.47 24.41 3.74
N ALA A 263 13.02 25.61 3.37
CA ALA A 263 13.80 26.84 3.44
C ALA A 263 14.02 27.38 4.87
N ARG A 264 13.33 26.81 5.87
CA ARG A 264 13.33 27.30 7.26
C ARG A 264 14.04 26.29 8.18
N PRO A 265 14.67 26.76 9.28
CA PRO A 265 15.23 25.85 10.28
C PRO A 265 14.17 24.92 10.89
N TRP A 266 14.56 23.70 11.25
CA TRP A 266 13.70 22.74 11.94
C TRP A 266 13.69 23.00 13.45
N ARG A 267 12.49 22.99 14.04
CA ARG A 267 12.23 23.09 15.47
C ARG A 267 11.01 22.24 15.79
N ALA A 268 11.01 21.59 16.95
CA ALA A 268 9.87 20.82 17.44
C ALA A 268 9.54 21.19 18.89
N PRO A 269 8.26 21.11 19.28
CA PRO A 269 7.88 21.16 20.69
C PRO A 269 8.62 20.06 21.46
N ARG A 270 9.09 20.39 22.67
CA ARG A 270 9.80 19.46 23.58
C ARG A 270 11.20 19.01 23.11
N VAL A 271 11.75 19.64 22.07
CA VAL A 271 13.17 19.50 21.69
C VAL A 271 13.84 20.86 21.80
N GLU A 272 14.88 20.96 22.63
CA GLU A 272 15.62 22.21 22.80
C GLU A 272 16.58 22.45 21.61
N GLY A 273 16.69 23.70 21.16
CA GLY A 273 17.57 24.07 20.05
C GLY A 273 16.89 24.09 18.68
N THR A 274 17.69 24.02 17.61
CA THR A 274 17.23 24.14 16.22
C THR A 274 18.20 23.45 15.28
N VAL A 275 17.71 22.75 14.27
CA VAL A 275 18.53 22.29 13.14
C VAL A 275 18.44 23.32 12.02
N LYS A 276 19.59 23.89 11.64
CA LYS A 276 19.65 25.06 10.74
C LYS A 276 19.16 24.78 9.32
N GLN A 277 19.35 23.54 8.85
CA GLN A 277 19.08 23.14 7.46
C GLN A 277 18.24 21.87 7.43
N ARG A 278 17.09 21.90 6.76
CA ARG A 278 16.24 20.72 6.55
C ARG A 278 16.67 19.88 5.36
N ILE A 279 17.18 20.51 4.32
CA ILE A 279 17.79 19.81 3.19
C ILE A 279 19.21 19.44 3.62
N ARG A 280 19.41 18.14 3.83
CA ARG A 280 20.60 17.52 4.42
C ARG A 280 21.61 17.18 3.34
N LEU A 281 21.11 16.66 2.22
CA LEU A 281 21.85 16.40 1.00
C LEU A 281 21.04 16.93 -0.21
N PRO A 282 21.66 17.72 -1.10
CA PRO A 282 22.86 18.54 -0.83
C PRO A 282 22.54 19.57 0.27
N LYS A 283 23.45 19.75 1.24
CA LYS A 283 23.21 20.60 2.42
C LYS A 283 22.79 22.02 2.04
N GLY A 284 21.58 22.42 2.42
CA GLY A 284 21.03 23.75 2.13
C GLY A 284 20.69 24.00 0.65
N GLY A 285 20.42 22.93 -0.12
CA GLY A 285 19.94 23.04 -1.50
C GLY A 285 18.66 23.88 -1.63
N GLU A 286 18.35 24.31 -2.86
CA GLU A 286 17.15 25.08 -3.14
C GLU A 286 15.91 24.17 -3.14
N PRO A 287 14.88 24.44 -2.31
CA PRO A 287 13.73 23.53 -2.15
C PRO A 287 13.02 23.12 -3.45
N ALA A 288 12.71 24.09 -4.32
CA ALA A 288 12.02 23.81 -5.58
C ALA A 288 12.84 22.91 -6.51
N LYS A 289 14.17 23.13 -6.57
CA LYS A 289 15.07 22.30 -7.35
C LYS A 289 15.16 20.89 -6.77
N VAL A 290 15.34 20.77 -5.44
CA VAL A 290 15.41 19.47 -4.75
C VAL A 290 14.14 18.67 -4.97
N TRP A 291 12.96 19.30 -4.87
CA TRP A 291 11.70 18.63 -5.14
C TRP A 291 11.57 18.19 -6.59
N LYS A 292 11.93 19.04 -7.55
CA LYS A 292 11.93 18.67 -8.97
C LYS A 292 12.81 17.45 -9.26
N ASP A 293 13.96 17.34 -8.61
CA ASP A 293 14.86 16.20 -8.74
C ASP A 293 14.24 14.93 -8.12
N ILE A 294 13.58 15.04 -6.94
CA ILE A 294 12.81 13.95 -6.32
C ILE A 294 11.66 13.51 -7.25
N GLU A 295 10.86 14.46 -7.72
CA GLU A 295 9.69 14.25 -8.57
C GLU A 295 10.09 13.57 -9.89
N SER A 296 11.23 13.95 -10.47
CA SER A 296 11.76 13.30 -11.67
C SER A 296 12.00 11.80 -11.46
N ILE A 297 12.42 11.37 -10.27
CA ILE A 297 12.59 9.95 -9.95
C ILE A 297 11.22 9.32 -9.68
N ILE A 298 10.33 10.00 -8.94
CA ILE A 298 8.96 9.52 -8.69
C ILE A 298 8.23 9.25 -10.01
N ARG A 299 8.40 10.08 -11.04
CA ARG A 299 7.75 9.93 -12.34
C ARG A 299 8.40 8.89 -13.26
N ASP A 300 9.61 8.40 -12.96
CA ASP A 300 10.26 7.35 -13.76
C ASP A 300 9.52 6.00 -13.57
N PRO A 301 8.91 5.41 -14.61
CA PRO A 301 8.21 4.13 -14.49
C PRO A 301 9.08 2.96 -14.01
N LEU A 302 10.40 3.09 -14.11
CA LEU A 302 11.38 2.08 -13.67
C LEU A 302 11.95 2.36 -12.27
N ALA A 303 11.57 3.48 -11.65
CA ALA A 303 12.02 3.80 -10.30
C ALA A 303 11.29 2.98 -9.24
N ARG A 304 11.99 2.73 -8.14
CA ARG A 304 11.43 2.18 -6.91
C ARG A 304 10.90 3.33 -6.06
N ARG A 305 9.61 3.28 -5.73
CA ARG A 305 8.98 4.15 -4.74
C ARG A 305 8.82 3.33 -3.47
N GLU A 306 9.28 3.86 -2.35
CA GLU A 306 9.26 3.14 -1.09
C GLU A 306 8.73 4.00 0.06
N VAL A 307 8.15 3.32 1.03
CA VAL A 307 7.79 3.90 2.33
C VAL A 307 8.52 3.09 3.38
N TRP A 308 9.37 3.75 4.17
CA TRP A 308 10.21 3.13 5.18
C TRP A 308 9.67 3.46 6.57
N LEU A 309 9.39 2.45 7.37
CA LEU A 309 9.06 2.62 8.78
C LEU A 309 10.31 2.34 9.60
N PHE A 310 10.91 3.36 10.21
CA PHE A 310 12.03 3.22 11.14
C PHE A 310 11.50 3.13 12.56
N LEU A 311 11.60 1.94 13.17
CA LEU A 311 10.92 1.61 14.43
C LEU A 311 11.94 1.30 15.53
N GLY A 312 12.41 2.33 16.23
CA GLY A 312 13.36 2.20 17.35
C GLY A 312 12.67 1.71 18.62
N GLN A 313 12.96 0.47 19.05
CA GLN A 313 12.35 -0.15 20.25
C GLN A 313 10.81 -0.28 20.26
N VAL A 314 10.15 0.00 19.14
CA VAL A 314 8.68 -0.11 18.96
C VAL A 314 8.30 -1.45 18.31
N LEU A 315 9.23 -2.07 17.61
CA LEU A 315 9.02 -3.35 16.97
C LEU A 315 10.30 -4.19 17.05
N SER A 316 10.15 -5.46 17.39
CA SER A 316 11.16 -6.50 17.26
C SER A 316 10.56 -7.63 16.46
N LYS A 317 11.23 -8.04 15.39
CA LYS A 317 10.78 -9.13 14.53
C LYS A 317 10.60 -10.41 15.33
N LYS A 318 11.60 -10.79 16.11
CA LYS A 318 11.60 -11.99 16.97
C LYS A 318 10.51 -11.94 18.02
N SER A 319 10.30 -10.78 18.65
CA SER A 319 9.22 -10.60 19.63
C SER A 319 7.84 -10.75 18.98
N LEU A 320 7.61 -10.10 17.84
CA LEU A 320 6.37 -10.21 17.09
C LEU A 320 6.09 -11.66 16.66
N GLU A 321 7.05 -12.33 16.04
CA GLU A 321 6.90 -13.72 15.58
C GLU A 321 6.60 -14.69 16.74
N LYS A 322 7.27 -14.49 17.89
CA LYS A 322 7.03 -15.29 19.10
C LYS A 322 5.60 -15.10 19.61
N GLU A 323 5.11 -13.86 19.65
CA GLU A 323 3.79 -13.57 20.19
C GLU A 323 2.66 -13.88 19.17
N LEU A 324 2.93 -13.84 17.86
CA LEU A 324 2.03 -14.38 16.82
C LEU A 324 1.87 -15.89 16.94
N ALA A 325 2.95 -16.63 17.25
CA ALA A 325 2.88 -18.07 17.54
C ALA A 325 2.06 -18.39 18.80
N ARG A 326 1.87 -17.40 19.69
CA ARG A 326 1.00 -17.48 20.86
C ARG A 326 -0.40 -16.92 20.60
N ALA A 327 -0.63 -16.32 19.43
CA ALA A 327 -1.87 -15.65 19.05
C ALA A 327 -2.32 -14.59 20.06
N THR A 328 -1.40 -13.77 20.57
CA THR A 328 -1.79 -12.64 21.44
C THR A 328 -2.46 -11.54 20.62
N ASP A 329 -3.49 -10.92 21.19
CA ASP A 329 -4.30 -9.90 20.49
C ASP A 329 -3.44 -8.75 19.95
N GLU A 330 -2.49 -8.25 20.74
CA GLU A 330 -1.63 -7.13 20.34
C GLU A 330 -0.70 -7.50 19.17
N ALA A 331 -0.17 -8.73 19.14
CA ALA A 331 0.66 -9.20 18.04
C ALA A 331 -0.16 -9.39 16.75
N VAL A 332 -1.37 -9.94 16.88
CA VAL A 332 -2.31 -10.10 15.76
C VAL A 332 -2.70 -8.73 15.19
N GLN A 333 -3.06 -7.78 16.05
CA GLN A 333 -3.38 -6.40 15.64
C GLN A 333 -2.19 -5.75 14.93
N THR A 334 -0.98 -5.86 15.49
CA THR A 334 0.24 -5.34 14.87
C THR A 334 0.47 -5.92 13.47
N ALA A 335 0.32 -7.25 13.31
CA ALA A 335 0.49 -7.88 12.01
C ALA A 335 -0.58 -7.47 10.99
N ILE A 336 -1.84 -7.31 11.43
CA ILE A 336 -2.93 -6.81 10.58
C ILE A 336 -2.67 -5.36 10.14
N LEU A 337 -2.24 -4.50 11.07
CA LEU A 337 -1.93 -3.10 10.78
C LEU A 337 -0.82 -3.00 9.73
N LEU A 338 0.30 -3.71 9.94
CA LEU A 338 1.40 -3.74 8.98
C LEU A 338 0.96 -4.30 7.62
N HIS A 339 0.14 -5.36 7.60
CA HIS A 339 -0.38 -5.92 6.36
C HIS A 339 -1.28 -4.95 5.61
N GLY A 340 -2.21 -4.29 6.32
CA GLY A 340 -3.12 -3.29 5.75
C GLY A 340 -2.36 -2.10 5.19
N THR A 341 -1.38 -1.57 5.94
CA THR A 341 -0.53 -0.47 5.48
C THR A 341 0.29 -0.86 4.25
N MET A 342 0.85 -2.07 4.23
CA MET A 342 1.56 -2.59 3.06
C MET A 342 0.66 -2.63 1.82
N ALA A 343 -0.59 -3.09 1.97
CA ALA A 343 -1.55 -3.15 0.87
C ALA A 343 -1.94 -1.74 0.36
N SER A 344 -2.16 -0.79 1.28
CA SER A 344 -2.44 0.61 0.92
C SER A 344 -1.27 1.26 0.17
N ILE A 345 -0.04 1.07 0.63
CA ILE A 345 1.16 1.58 -0.04
C ILE A 345 1.35 0.91 -1.42
N ALA A 346 1.09 -0.39 -1.52
CA ALA A 346 1.18 -1.12 -2.80
C ALA A 346 0.16 -0.62 -3.83
N SER A 347 -0.98 -0.06 -3.41
CA SER A 347 -2.02 0.46 -4.33
C SER A 347 -1.54 1.63 -5.20
N ILE A 348 -0.45 2.31 -4.82
CA ILE A 348 0.16 3.41 -5.57
C ILE A 348 1.50 3.01 -6.24
N ASP A 349 1.74 1.70 -6.42
CA ASP A 349 2.99 1.16 -6.96
C ASP A 349 4.23 1.52 -6.11
N ALA A 350 4.04 1.62 -4.79
CA ALA A 350 5.12 1.77 -3.82
C ALA A 350 5.31 0.50 -2.98
N LYS A 351 6.50 0.32 -2.40
CA LYS A 351 6.83 -0.81 -1.52
C LYS A 351 7.06 -0.35 -0.09
N MET A 352 6.50 -1.07 0.87
CA MET A 352 6.79 -0.84 2.28
C MET A 352 8.01 -1.63 2.74
N ARG A 353 8.90 -1.00 3.50
CA ARG A 353 10.00 -1.65 4.23
C ARG A 353 9.97 -1.21 5.69
N VAL A 354 10.22 -2.14 6.60
CA VAL A 354 10.15 -1.86 8.04
C VAL A 354 11.51 -2.16 8.65
N PHE A 355 12.15 -1.12 9.16
CA PHE A 355 13.44 -1.19 9.83
C PHE A 355 13.16 -1.28 11.33
N CYS A 356 13.50 -2.40 11.96
CA CYS A 356 13.17 -2.65 13.37
C CYS A 356 14.28 -3.39 14.11
N CYS A 357 14.05 -3.64 15.40
CA CYS A 357 14.95 -4.48 16.18
C CYS A 357 14.85 -5.95 15.72
N GLU A 358 15.91 -6.71 15.98
CA GLU A 358 15.85 -8.17 15.93
C GLU A 358 14.77 -8.73 16.85
#